data_AF-A0AAP9WG00-F1
#
_entry.id   AF-A0AAP9WG00-F1
#
_cell.length_a   1.000
_cell.length_b   1.000
_cell.length_c   1.000
_cell.angle_alpha   90.00
_cell.angle_beta   90.00
_cell.angle_gamma   90.00
#
_symmetry.space_group_name_H-M   'P 1'
#
loop_
_entity.id
_entity.type
_entity.pdbx_description
1 polymer ?
#
loop_
_entity_poly.entity_id
_entity_poly.type
_entity_poly.pdbx_seq_one_letter_code
_entity_poly.pdbx_strand_id
1 'polypeptide(L)'
;MKVTHSCLEFDSIEGLIDFAREFETGSMIRFLSPIEDNSGNVLVKEEVQVKESTLARLKDIKGQYTPKFEIKLNKELLEQIQNILAIKIVNQLKVTDMKFLKFMYENTNYNFKGIIRNSLLSKKTTLTLLKVYNQNLNFFKYISELGLLSLGIVMIPDTMRFRLLRRYAFTAGILMDVPRIGVDKFTKLPSDDNEKVRVAHKCSDILQKLDLIEFTYGSISNHMPLGMIEDSTSSDKAAPGENIDETFLDDIISNDGESDSKVDGSREDAIPEKSYDIFQALLTDALKLARYIANVSHNAVDKDYVMEELVYYIAYNTSKKYFDELLANPLVATFKEFEVNVKRLRKIAEVEMKCVYPPSAWAYPKPKSSQVLCKNKVWDCPNIVMGWDIHVITAQEAFGWVGTSLPVDNYPKCRLEEELDEIMVEPEKPKKK
;
A
#
# COMPACT_ATOMS: atom_id res chain seq x y z
N MET A 1 -19.23 10.28 -9.79
CA MET A 1 -18.97 9.27 -10.83
C MET A 1 -19.53 7.95 -10.35
N LYS A 2 -20.38 7.30 -11.14
CA LYS A 2 -20.86 5.94 -10.86
C LYS A 2 -20.03 4.95 -11.68
N VAL A 3 -19.60 3.87 -11.05
CA VAL A 3 -18.83 2.80 -11.70
C VAL A 3 -19.74 1.61 -11.90
N THR A 4 -19.96 1.21 -13.14
CA THR A 4 -20.71 0.00 -13.48
C THR A 4 -19.82 -0.98 -14.23
N HIS A 5 -20.32 -2.20 -14.46
CA HIS A 5 -19.62 -3.19 -15.28
C HIS A 5 -19.33 -2.70 -16.70
N SER A 6 -20.23 -1.90 -17.27
CA SER A 6 -20.25 -1.59 -18.71
C SER A 6 -19.77 -0.17 -19.00
N CYS A 7 -19.91 0.76 -18.06
CA CYS A 7 -19.50 2.14 -18.23
C CYS A 7 -19.08 2.87 -16.95
N LEU A 8 -18.50 4.05 -17.12
CA LEU A 8 -18.37 5.06 -16.07
C LEU A 8 -19.38 6.18 -16.35
N GLU A 9 -20.26 6.45 -15.39
CA GLU A 9 -21.29 7.48 -15.53
C GLU A 9 -20.90 8.77 -14.79
N PHE A 10 -21.09 9.90 -15.45
CA PHE A 10 -20.87 11.22 -14.89
C PHE A 10 -22.08 12.12 -15.13
N ASP A 11 -22.53 12.78 -14.07
CA ASP A 11 -23.61 13.76 -14.12
C ASP A 11 -23.10 15.20 -14.33
N SER A 12 -21.79 15.37 -14.58
CA SER A 12 -21.17 16.68 -14.83
C SER A 12 -19.95 16.56 -15.72
N ILE A 13 -19.74 17.59 -16.57
CA ILE A 13 -18.57 17.67 -17.45
C ILE A 13 -17.31 17.97 -16.65
N GLU A 14 -17.42 18.72 -15.55
CA GLU A 14 -16.31 18.97 -14.63
C GLU A 14 -15.79 17.67 -14.03
N GLY A 15 -16.68 16.81 -13.52
CA GLY A 15 -16.30 15.51 -12.97
C GLY A 15 -15.62 14.61 -14.01
N LEU A 16 -16.08 14.64 -15.27
CA LEU A 16 -15.44 13.89 -16.36
C LEU A 16 -14.03 14.45 -16.68
N ILE A 17 -13.87 15.77 -16.73
CA ILE A 17 -12.58 16.41 -16.98
C ILE A 17 -11.59 16.13 -15.84
N ASP A 18 -12.03 16.20 -14.59
CA ASP A 18 -11.20 15.91 -13.43
C ASP A 18 -10.74 14.46 -13.44
N PHE A 19 -11.64 13.51 -13.73
CA PHE A 19 -11.28 12.10 -13.95
C PHE A 19 -10.28 11.94 -15.09
N ALA A 20 -10.52 12.56 -16.25
CA ALA A 20 -9.66 12.45 -17.42
C ALA A 20 -8.24 12.96 -17.15
N ARG A 21 -8.12 14.01 -16.34
CA ARG A 21 -6.84 14.55 -15.89
C ARG A 21 -6.18 13.65 -14.86
N GLU A 22 -6.92 13.21 -13.85
CA GLU A 22 -6.38 12.41 -12.74
C GLU A 22 -5.90 11.03 -13.18
N PHE A 23 -6.65 10.40 -14.10
CA PHE A 23 -6.32 9.08 -14.64
C PHE A 23 -5.57 9.16 -15.99
N GLU A 24 -5.25 10.37 -16.46
CA GLU A 24 -4.52 10.60 -17.71
C GLU A 24 -5.17 9.90 -18.93
N THR A 25 -6.50 9.93 -19.01
CA THR A 25 -7.30 9.18 -20.00
C THR A 25 -7.69 10.00 -21.23
N GLY A 26 -7.01 11.13 -21.48
CA GLY A 26 -7.46 12.19 -22.38
C GLY A 26 -7.91 11.71 -23.77
N SER A 27 -7.18 10.79 -24.40
CA SER A 27 -7.54 10.22 -25.70
C SER A 27 -8.24 8.86 -25.62
N MET A 28 -8.58 8.34 -24.44
CA MET A 28 -9.13 6.98 -24.29
C MET A 28 -10.67 7.00 -24.13
N ILE A 29 -11.25 8.18 -23.94
CA ILE A 29 -12.67 8.38 -23.67
C ILE A 29 -13.49 8.18 -24.94
N ARG A 30 -14.56 7.39 -24.82
CA ARG A 30 -15.59 7.19 -25.85
C ARG A 30 -16.95 7.18 -25.14
N PHE A 31 -17.91 7.95 -25.63
CA PHE A 31 -19.27 7.93 -25.07
C PHE A 31 -20.06 6.75 -25.61
N LEU A 32 -20.86 6.08 -24.77
CA LEU A 32 -21.79 5.01 -25.18
C LEU A 32 -22.99 5.54 -25.94
N SER A 33 -23.41 6.77 -25.66
CA SER A 33 -24.52 7.44 -26.32
C SER A 33 -24.05 8.77 -26.91
N PRO A 34 -24.70 9.27 -27.98
CA PRO A 34 -24.38 10.58 -28.51
C PRO A 34 -24.67 11.66 -27.47
N ILE A 35 -23.89 12.73 -27.49
CA ILE A 35 -24.19 13.95 -26.74
C ILE A 35 -24.91 14.90 -27.68
N GLU A 36 -26.16 15.21 -27.36
CA GLU A 36 -27.03 16.09 -28.14
C GLU A 36 -27.27 17.41 -27.41
N ASP A 37 -27.39 18.49 -28.15
CA ASP A 37 -27.89 19.74 -27.59
C ASP A 37 -29.40 19.67 -27.29
N ASN A 38 -29.93 20.66 -26.59
CA ASN A 38 -31.36 20.73 -26.24
C ASN A 38 -32.28 20.87 -27.47
N SER A 39 -31.73 21.06 -28.67
CA SER A 39 -32.45 21.10 -29.95
C SER A 39 -32.36 19.79 -30.73
N GLY A 40 -31.67 18.78 -30.21
CA GLY A 40 -31.47 17.47 -30.85
C GLY A 40 -30.31 17.41 -31.85
N ASN A 41 -29.43 18.41 -31.91
CA ASN A 41 -28.24 18.34 -32.74
C ASN A 41 -27.13 17.54 -32.04
N VAL A 42 -26.53 16.60 -32.75
CA VAL A 42 -25.41 15.80 -32.23
C VAL A 42 -24.14 16.66 -32.09
N LEU A 43 -23.74 16.92 -30.85
CA LEU A 43 -22.50 17.60 -30.49
C LEU A 43 -21.30 16.64 -30.55
N VAL A 44 -21.50 15.40 -30.08
CA VAL A 44 -20.50 14.33 -30.11
C VAL A 44 -21.19 13.02 -30.47
N LYS A 45 -20.66 12.31 -31.47
CA LYS A 45 -21.17 10.98 -31.86
C LYS A 45 -20.77 9.92 -30.83
N GLU A 46 -21.62 8.92 -30.65
CA GLU A 46 -21.31 7.72 -29.87
C GLU A 46 -20.09 6.97 -30.40
N GLU A 47 -19.41 6.25 -29.51
CA GLU A 47 -18.23 5.40 -29.76
C GLU A 47 -17.03 6.06 -30.44
N VAL A 48 -17.06 7.38 -30.65
CA VAL A 48 -15.93 8.14 -31.19
C VAL A 48 -14.98 8.54 -30.07
N GLN A 49 -13.69 8.44 -30.36
CA GLN A 49 -12.62 8.92 -29.49
C GLN A 49 -12.75 10.42 -29.26
N VAL A 50 -12.92 10.81 -28.00
CA VAL A 50 -13.11 12.20 -27.58
C VAL A 50 -11.75 12.84 -27.34
N LYS A 51 -11.51 14.01 -27.93
CA LYS A 51 -10.30 14.82 -27.67
C LYS A 51 -10.52 15.73 -26.46
N GLU A 52 -9.45 16.10 -25.77
CA GLU A 52 -9.51 17.07 -24.66
C GLU A 52 -10.15 18.41 -25.08
N SER A 53 -9.89 18.88 -26.31
CA SER A 53 -10.52 20.08 -26.85
C SER A 53 -12.04 19.94 -27.00
N THR A 54 -12.56 18.74 -27.23
CA THR A 54 -14.01 18.47 -27.25
C THR A 54 -14.59 18.57 -25.84
N LEU A 55 -13.90 18.04 -24.82
CA LEU A 55 -14.33 18.18 -23.42
C LEU A 55 -14.33 19.65 -22.97
N ALA A 56 -13.31 20.42 -23.36
CA ALA A 56 -13.26 21.86 -23.11
C ALA A 56 -14.43 22.61 -23.79
N ARG A 57 -14.73 22.29 -25.05
CA ARG A 57 -15.89 22.86 -25.75
C ARG A 57 -17.22 22.52 -25.07
N LEU A 58 -17.40 21.27 -24.63
CA LEU A 58 -18.59 20.86 -23.88
C LEU A 58 -18.71 21.66 -22.57
N LYS A 59 -17.59 21.89 -21.88
CA LYS A 59 -17.57 22.74 -20.68
C LYS A 59 -18.00 24.19 -20.97
N ASP A 60 -17.57 24.75 -22.09
CA ASP A 60 -17.89 26.14 -22.47
C ASP A 60 -19.38 26.34 -22.82
N ILE A 61 -20.05 25.30 -23.34
CA ILE A 61 -21.47 25.32 -23.71
C ILE A 61 -22.38 24.66 -22.66
N LYS A 62 -21.92 24.58 -21.41
CA LYS A 62 -22.70 24.00 -20.30
C LYS A 62 -24.09 24.64 -20.22
N GLY A 63 -25.13 23.80 -20.12
CA GLY A 63 -26.53 24.21 -20.12
C GLY A 63 -27.22 24.11 -21.48
N GLN A 64 -26.47 23.92 -22.57
CA GLN A 64 -27.03 23.67 -23.91
C GLN A 64 -27.31 22.18 -24.18
N TYR A 65 -26.97 21.28 -23.25
CA TYR A 65 -27.17 19.84 -23.36
C TYR A 65 -27.48 19.25 -21.97
N THR A 66 -28.02 18.03 -21.94
CA THR A 66 -28.24 17.29 -20.68
C THR A 66 -26.93 16.70 -20.17
N PRO A 67 -26.45 17.04 -18.96
CA PRO A 67 -25.14 16.60 -18.46
C PRO A 67 -25.20 15.16 -17.96
N LYS A 68 -25.28 14.20 -18.88
CA LYS A 68 -25.18 12.78 -18.62
C LYS A 68 -24.17 12.17 -19.57
N PHE A 69 -23.06 11.67 -19.01
CA PHE A 69 -21.96 11.12 -19.79
C PHE A 69 -21.71 9.67 -19.40
N GLU A 70 -21.89 8.76 -20.34
CA GLU A 70 -21.65 7.33 -20.14
C GLU A 70 -20.39 6.94 -20.92
N ILE A 71 -19.28 6.71 -20.23
CA ILE A 71 -17.99 6.38 -20.86
C ILE A 71 -17.87 4.87 -21.05
N LYS A 72 -17.67 4.43 -22.30
CA LYS A 72 -17.44 3.02 -22.65
C LYS A 72 -16.12 2.53 -22.05
N LEU A 73 -16.18 1.40 -21.33
CA LEU A 73 -15.00 0.73 -20.80
C LEU A 73 -14.29 -0.10 -21.88
N ASN A 74 -13.35 0.53 -22.59
CA ASN A 74 -12.47 -0.16 -23.53
C ASN A 74 -11.18 -0.64 -22.84
N LYS A 75 -10.43 -1.53 -23.51
CA LYS A 75 -9.19 -2.12 -22.97
C LYS A 75 -8.15 -1.07 -22.59
N GLU A 76 -7.93 -0.07 -23.45
CA GLU A 76 -6.95 1.00 -23.21
C GLU A 76 -7.29 1.81 -21.95
N LEU A 77 -8.56 2.19 -21.78
CA LEU A 77 -9.05 2.91 -20.62
C LEU A 77 -8.90 2.07 -19.34
N LEU A 78 -9.26 0.79 -19.38
CA LEU A 78 -9.13 -0.12 -18.24
C LEU A 78 -7.66 -0.31 -17.83
N GLU A 79 -6.76 -0.53 -18.78
CA GLU A 79 -5.32 -0.64 -18.53
C GLU A 79 -4.75 0.64 -17.92
N GLN A 80 -5.21 1.80 -18.38
CA GLN A 80 -4.78 3.09 -17.83
C GLN A 80 -5.28 3.30 -16.40
N ILE A 81 -6.55 2.99 -16.12
CA ILE A 81 -7.11 3.02 -14.76
C ILE A 81 -6.31 2.09 -13.84
N GLN A 82 -6.06 0.85 -14.30
CA GLN A 82 -5.26 -0.14 -13.58
C GLN A 82 -3.86 0.39 -13.25
N ASN A 83 -3.16 1.00 -14.22
CA ASN A 83 -1.82 1.56 -14.03
C ASN A 83 -1.82 2.67 -12.98
N ILE A 84 -2.76 3.60 -13.06
CA ILE A 84 -2.85 4.73 -12.14
C ILE A 84 -3.23 4.26 -10.73
N LEU A 85 -4.16 3.31 -10.58
CA LEU A 85 -4.48 2.71 -9.28
C LEU A 85 -3.25 2.01 -8.68
N ALA A 86 -2.51 1.22 -9.47
CA ALA A 86 -1.29 0.57 -9.01
C ALA A 86 -0.23 1.61 -8.53
N ILE A 87 -0.07 2.72 -9.24
CA ILE A 87 0.81 3.82 -8.83
C ILE A 87 0.32 4.45 -7.52
N LYS A 88 -0.98 4.73 -7.38
CA LYS A 88 -1.58 5.30 -6.16
C LYS A 88 -1.39 4.38 -4.95
N ILE A 89 -1.51 3.07 -5.13
CA ILE A 89 -1.24 2.07 -4.09
C ILE A 89 0.24 2.06 -3.71
N VAL A 90 1.16 1.97 -4.69
CA VAL A 90 2.60 2.00 -4.42
C VAL A 90 3.03 3.29 -3.72
N ASN A 91 2.43 4.43 -4.09
CA ASN A 91 2.70 5.71 -3.44
C ASN A 91 2.25 5.76 -1.96
N GLN A 92 1.42 4.83 -1.48
CA GLN A 92 1.12 4.72 -0.04
C GLN A 92 2.38 4.43 0.77
N LEU A 93 3.37 3.71 0.21
CA LEU A 93 4.67 3.48 0.87
C LEU A 93 5.43 4.77 1.19
N LYS A 94 5.10 5.90 0.53
CA LYS A 94 5.72 7.21 0.78
C LYS A 94 4.97 8.03 1.84
N VAL A 95 3.69 7.75 2.06
CA VAL A 95 2.80 8.59 2.87
C VAL A 95 2.24 7.89 4.10
N THR A 96 2.44 6.57 4.23
CA THR A 96 1.99 5.79 5.39
C THR A 96 2.76 6.16 6.65
N ASP A 97 2.06 6.17 7.78
CA ASP A 97 2.66 6.31 9.11
C ASP A 97 3.43 5.04 9.53
N MET A 98 3.13 3.90 8.90
CA MET A 98 3.80 2.61 9.13
C MET A 98 5.18 2.58 8.47
N LYS A 99 6.16 3.29 9.05
CA LYS A 99 7.51 3.41 8.47
C LYS A 99 8.19 2.05 8.18
N PHE A 100 7.88 1.01 8.95
CA PHE A 100 8.39 -0.35 8.69
C PHE A 100 7.86 -0.94 7.37
N LEU A 101 6.64 -0.57 6.94
CA LEU A 101 6.06 -1.06 5.69
C LEU A 101 6.92 -0.60 4.52
N LYS A 102 7.38 0.65 4.53
CA LYS A 102 8.35 1.15 3.55
C LYS A 102 9.65 0.35 3.60
N PHE A 103 10.19 0.09 4.80
CA PHE A 103 11.43 -0.68 5.00
C PHE A 103 11.36 -2.10 4.43
N MET A 104 10.22 -2.80 4.56
CA MET A 104 10.02 -4.13 3.97
C MET A 104 10.18 -4.14 2.44
N TYR A 105 9.79 -3.04 1.79
CA TYR A 105 9.82 -2.90 0.33
C TYR A 105 11.14 -2.34 -0.21
N GLU A 106 11.88 -1.56 0.58
CA GLU A 106 13.20 -1.05 0.18
C GLU A 106 14.27 -2.15 0.19
N ASN A 107 14.13 -3.16 1.04
CA ASN A 107 15.07 -4.27 1.16
C ASN A 107 14.76 -5.48 0.25
N THR A 108 13.72 -5.39 -0.57
CA THR A 108 13.29 -6.52 -1.40
C THR A 108 13.98 -6.55 -2.77
N ASN A 109 14.31 -7.75 -3.25
CA ASN A 109 14.82 -7.97 -4.62
C ASN A 109 13.70 -8.19 -5.65
N TYR A 110 12.44 -8.23 -5.21
CA TYR A 110 11.30 -8.50 -6.10
C TYR A 110 10.78 -7.23 -6.79
N ASN A 111 10.33 -7.37 -8.05
CA ASN A 111 9.63 -6.31 -8.77
C ASN A 111 8.17 -6.17 -8.24
N PHE A 112 8.03 -5.65 -7.03
CA PHE A 112 6.73 -5.51 -6.37
C PHE A 112 5.77 -4.59 -7.13
N LYS A 113 6.28 -3.57 -7.83
CA LYS A 113 5.45 -2.70 -8.69
C LYS A 113 4.78 -3.49 -9.81
N GLY A 114 5.53 -4.40 -10.44
CA GLY A 114 4.99 -5.31 -11.45
C GLY A 114 3.99 -6.31 -10.86
N ILE A 115 4.27 -6.85 -9.67
CA ILE A 115 3.34 -7.77 -8.97
C ILE A 115 2.02 -7.06 -8.67
N ILE A 116 2.06 -5.87 -8.08
CA ILE A 116 0.88 -5.06 -7.74
C ILE A 116 0.06 -4.77 -9.00
N ARG A 117 0.70 -4.25 -10.06
CA ARG A 117 0.02 -3.98 -11.34
C ARG A 117 -0.67 -5.24 -11.86
N ASN A 118 0.04 -6.36 -11.93
CA ASN A 118 -0.51 -7.62 -12.45
C ASN A 118 -1.62 -8.22 -11.57
N SER A 119 -1.64 -7.90 -10.28
CA SER A 119 -2.68 -8.32 -9.34
C SER A 119 -4.04 -7.66 -9.63
N LEU A 120 -4.05 -6.54 -10.37
CA LEU A 120 -5.24 -5.77 -10.72
C LEU A 120 -5.78 -6.07 -12.14
N LEU A 121 -5.25 -7.07 -12.86
CA LEU A 121 -5.61 -7.33 -14.26
C LEU A 121 -7.10 -7.65 -14.49
N SER A 122 -7.81 -8.16 -13.48
CA SER A 122 -9.25 -8.42 -13.61
C SER A 122 -10.01 -7.09 -13.72
N LYS A 123 -10.87 -6.98 -14.74
CA LYS A 123 -11.79 -5.85 -14.92
C LYS A 123 -12.60 -5.61 -13.65
N LYS A 124 -13.20 -6.66 -13.09
CA LYS A 124 -13.97 -6.59 -11.84
C LYS A 124 -13.14 -6.04 -10.68
N THR A 125 -11.90 -6.50 -10.50
CA THR A 125 -10.98 -5.98 -9.46
C THR A 125 -10.64 -4.51 -9.68
N THR A 126 -10.28 -4.12 -10.91
CA THR A 126 -9.94 -2.72 -11.24
C THR A 126 -11.13 -1.79 -11.00
N LEU A 127 -12.32 -2.16 -11.46
CA LEU A 127 -13.55 -1.37 -11.25
C LEU A 127 -13.94 -1.31 -9.78
N THR A 128 -13.76 -2.39 -9.03
CA THR A 128 -14.00 -2.43 -7.57
C THR A 128 -13.11 -1.42 -6.86
N LEU A 129 -11.80 -1.45 -7.13
CA LEU A 129 -10.87 -0.50 -6.51
C LEU A 129 -11.10 0.94 -6.96
N LEU A 130 -11.49 1.15 -8.22
CA LEU A 130 -11.92 2.47 -8.70
C LEU A 130 -13.15 2.96 -7.93
N LYS A 131 -14.17 2.11 -7.73
CA LYS A 131 -15.37 2.45 -6.95
C LYS A 131 -15.01 2.81 -5.52
N VAL A 132 -14.15 2.02 -4.86
CA VAL A 132 -13.65 2.32 -3.51
C VAL A 132 -12.92 3.67 -3.48
N TYR A 133 -11.99 3.90 -4.41
CA TYR A 133 -11.20 5.13 -4.50
C TYR A 133 -12.09 6.38 -4.58
N ASN A 134 -13.15 6.32 -5.39
CA ASN A 134 -14.06 7.46 -5.58
C ASN A 134 -15.03 7.67 -4.41
N GLN A 135 -15.41 6.61 -3.69
CA GLN A 135 -16.37 6.72 -2.59
C GLN A 135 -15.71 7.10 -1.27
N ASN A 136 -14.56 6.51 -0.94
CA ASN A 136 -13.88 6.74 0.33
C ASN A 136 -12.36 6.61 0.19
N LEU A 137 -11.69 7.75 -0.01
CA LEU A 137 -10.23 7.79 -0.18
C LEU A 137 -9.46 7.29 1.05
N ASN A 138 -9.94 7.56 2.27
CA ASN A 138 -9.28 7.09 3.49
C ASN A 138 -9.37 5.57 3.62
N PHE A 139 -10.54 5.01 3.30
CA PHE A 139 -10.71 3.57 3.23
C PHE A 139 -9.86 2.94 2.13
N PHE A 140 -9.74 3.57 0.95
CA PHE A 140 -8.84 3.14 -0.11
C PHE A 140 -7.38 3.06 0.37
N LYS A 141 -6.90 4.04 1.14
CA LYS A 141 -5.55 4.02 1.72
C LYS A 141 -5.39 2.85 2.69
N TYR A 142 -6.37 2.63 3.57
CA TYR A 142 -6.36 1.51 4.52
C TYR A 142 -6.30 0.14 3.82
N ILE A 143 -7.17 -0.14 2.85
CA ILE A 143 -7.10 -1.42 2.12
C ILE A 143 -5.81 -1.54 1.30
N SER A 144 -5.25 -0.43 0.82
CA SER A 144 -3.94 -0.43 0.15
C SER A 144 -2.84 -0.85 1.12
N GLU A 145 -2.85 -0.37 2.36
CA GLU A 145 -1.91 -0.81 3.40
C GLU A 145 -2.07 -2.30 3.71
N LEU A 146 -3.30 -2.81 3.81
CA LEU A 146 -3.54 -4.24 3.98
C LEU A 146 -2.95 -5.07 2.82
N GLY A 147 -3.22 -4.68 1.57
CA GLY A 147 -2.65 -5.33 0.40
C GLY A 147 -1.11 -5.28 0.38
N LEU A 148 -0.53 -4.14 0.74
CA LEU A 148 0.92 -3.96 0.83
C LEU A 148 1.53 -4.79 1.97
N LEU A 149 0.88 -4.89 3.13
CA LEU A 149 1.33 -5.72 4.24
C LEU A 149 1.32 -7.20 3.83
N SER A 150 0.21 -7.69 3.27
CA SER A 150 0.08 -9.08 2.83
C SER A 150 1.13 -9.45 1.78
N LEU A 151 1.37 -8.58 0.80
CA LEU A 151 2.44 -8.78 -0.19
C LEU A 151 3.83 -8.74 0.45
N GLY A 152 4.09 -7.76 1.32
CA GLY A 152 5.37 -7.61 2.00
C GLY A 152 5.73 -8.86 2.80
N ILE A 153 4.79 -9.39 3.58
CA ILE A 153 4.98 -10.59 4.42
C ILE A 153 5.42 -11.79 3.58
N VAL A 154 4.79 -12.03 2.43
CA VAL A 154 5.12 -13.19 1.57
C VAL A 154 6.34 -12.95 0.67
N MET A 155 6.86 -11.72 0.63
CA MET A 155 8.09 -11.38 -0.08
C MET A 155 9.35 -11.52 0.77
N ILE A 156 9.24 -11.51 2.11
CA ILE A 156 10.42 -11.65 2.99
C ILE A 156 11.05 -13.06 2.91
N PRO A 157 10.29 -14.16 2.98
CA PRO A 157 10.91 -15.49 2.94
C PRO A 157 11.34 -15.83 1.52
N ASP A 158 12.65 -15.82 1.26
CA ASP A 158 13.24 -16.26 -0.02
C ASP A 158 12.98 -17.74 -0.34
N THR A 159 12.60 -18.53 0.67
CA THR A 159 12.28 -19.95 0.54
C THR A 159 10.95 -20.20 -0.17
N MET A 160 10.08 -19.18 -0.29
CA MET A 160 8.80 -19.32 -0.99
C MET A 160 9.00 -19.22 -2.51
N ARG A 161 9.15 -20.39 -3.14
CA ARG A 161 9.27 -20.55 -4.61
C ARG A 161 8.00 -20.19 -5.38
N PHE A 162 6.92 -19.83 -4.69
CA PHE A 162 5.59 -19.67 -5.27
C PHE A 162 5.35 -18.23 -5.72
N ARG A 163 5.79 -17.89 -6.93
CA ARG A 163 5.61 -16.56 -7.55
C ARG A 163 4.16 -16.06 -7.46
N LEU A 164 3.18 -16.94 -7.65
CA LEU A 164 1.77 -16.58 -7.66
C LEU A 164 1.18 -16.28 -6.28
N LEU A 165 1.74 -16.84 -5.21
CA LEU A 165 1.29 -16.55 -3.85
C LEU A 165 1.39 -15.04 -3.56
N ARG A 166 2.41 -14.36 -4.11
CA ARG A 166 2.59 -12.90 -3.98
C ARG A 166 1.46 -12.11 -4.62
N ARG A 167 1.02 -12.54 -5.81
CA ARG A 167 -0.11 -11.92 -6.52
C ARG A 167 -1.40 -12.12 -5.74
N TYR A 168 -1.67 -13.34 -5.30
CA TYR A 168 -2.89 -13.66 -4.53
C TYR A 168 -2.89 -13.04 -3.14
N ALA A 169 -1.74 -12.95 -2.46
CA ALA A 169 -1.59 -12.24 -1.18
C ALA A 169 -1.93 -10.76 -1.32
N PHE A 170 -1.43 -10.10 -2.36
CA PHE A 170 -1.79 -8.72 -2.63
C PHE A 170 -3.27 -8.57 -2.96
N THR A 171 -3.80 -9.34 -3.92
CA THR A 171 -5.21 -9.28 -4.34
C THR A 171 -6.16 -9.55 -3.17
N ALA A 172 -5.90 -10.58 -2.36
CA ALA A 172 -6.73 -10.89 -1.21
C ALA A 172 -6.62 -9.82 -0.13
N GLY A 173 -5.40 -9.34 0.17
CA GLY A 173 -5.18 -8.33 1.21
C GLY A 173 -5.86 -7.00 0.90
N ILE A 174 -5.83 -6.54 -0.36
CA ILE A 174 -6.50 -5.30 -0.75
C ILE A 174 -8.02 -5.45 -0.86
N LEU A 175 -8.55 -6.66 -1.06
CA LEU A 175 -9.98 -6.89 -1.27
C LEU A 175 -10.73 -7.32 -0.01
N MET A 176 -10.06 -7.96 0.96
CA MET A 176 -10.71 -8.67 2.08
C MET A 176 -11.66 -7.80 2.91
N ASP A 177 -11.46 -6.49 2.94
CA ASP A 177 -12.30 -5.54 3.66
C ASP A 177 -13.22 -4.72 2.77
N VAL A 178 -13.15 -4.79 1.45
CA VAL A 178 -13.93 -3.92 0.54
C VAL A 178 -15.42 -3.78 0.92
N PRO A 179 -16.14 -4.86 1.28
CA PRO A 179 -17.54 -4.75 1.72
C PRO A 179 -17.78 -3.97 3.03
N ARG A 180 -16.73 -3.67 3.80
CA ARG A 180 -16.75 -2.83 5.02
C ARG A 180 -16.58 -1.32 4.74
N ILE A 181 -16.61 -0.87 3.49
CA ILE A 181 -16.38 0.54 3.13
C ILE A 181 -17.26 1.56 3.88
N GLY A 182 -18.48 1.16 4.26
CA GLY A 182 -19.43 1.99 5.01
C GLY A 182 -19.28 1.94 6.53
N VAL A 183 -18.32 1.19 7.08
CA VAL A 183 -18.10 1.07 8.53
C VAL A 183 -17.31 2.27 9.04
N ASP A 184 -17.85 2.98 10.05
CA ASP A 184 -17.24 4.21 10.58
C ASP A 184 -15.80 4.03 11.11
N LYS A 185 -15.53 2.92 11.81
CA LYS A 185 -14.21 2.60 12.40
C LYS A 185 -13.55 1.40 11.73
N PHE A 186 -13.42 1.43 10.41
CA PHE A 186 -12.90 0.31 9.61
C PHE A 186 -11.48 -0.17 10.00
N THR A 187 -10.65 0.69 10.63
CA THR A 187 -9.30 0.35 11.10
C THR A 187 -9.27 -0.42 12.42
N LYS A 188 -10.38 -0.47 13.17
CA LYS A 188 -10.50 -1.22 14.41
C LYS A 188 -11.29 -2.50 14.13
N LEU A 189 -10.82 -3.62 14.69
CA LEU A 189 -11.54 -4.88 14.60
C LEU A 189 -12.64 -4.96 15.67
N PRO A 190 -13.72 -5.73 15.42
CA PRO A 190 -14.66 -6.10 16.46
C PRO A 190 -13.94 -6.80 17.62
N SER A 191 -14.33 -6.53 18.87
CA SER A 191 -13.72 -7.16 20.05
C SER A 191 -14.19 -8.61 20.28
N ASP A 192 -15.36 -8.96 19.75
CA ASP A 192 -15.93 -10.30 19.85
C ASP A 192 -15.49 -11.17 18.67
N ASP A 193 -14.96 -12.37 18.97
CA ASP A 193 -14.45 -13.28 17.96
C ASP A 193 -15.56 -13.84 17.05
N ASN A 194 -16.79 -14.02 17.55
CA ASN A 194 -17.90 -14.46 16.69
C ASN A 194 -18.26 -13.38 15.67
N GLU A 195 -18.22 -12.12 16.08
CA GLU A 195 -18.42 -10.99 15.19
C GLU A 195 -17.30 -10.86 14.15
N LYS A 196 -16.02 -11.04 14.55
CA LYS A 196 -14.89 -11.10 13.59
C LYS A 196 -15.13 -12.16 12.53
N VAL A 197 -15.50 -13.38 12.95
CA VAL A 197 -15.79 -14.51 12.06
C VAL A 197 -16.97 -14.18 11.14
N ARG A 198 -18.07 -13.66 11.68
CA ARG A 198 -19.26 -13.26 10.89
C ARG A 198 -18.91 -12.24 9.82
N VAL A 199 -18.14 -11.20 10.16
CA VAL A 199 -17.70 -10.15 9.22
C VAL A 199 -16.82 -10.75 8.13
N ALA A 200 -15.86 -11.60 8.47
CA ALA A 200 -14.96 -12.22 7.49
C ALA A 200 -15.69 -13.14 6.51
N HIS A 201 -16.60 -13.98 7.00
CA HIS A 201 -17.46 -14.81 6.15
C HIS A 201 -18.29 -13.95 5.19
N LYS A 202 -18.98 -12.93 5.72
CA LYS A 202 -19.83 -12.06 4.91
C LYS A 202 -19.03 -11.30 3.85
N CYS A 203 -17.84 -10.82 4.18
CA CYS A 203 -16.94 -10.21 3.20
C CYS A 203 -16.51 -11.20 2.12
N SER A 204 -16.14 -12.43 2.51
CA SER A 204 -15.78 -13.47 1.57
C SER A 204 -16.93 -13.80 0.61
N ASP A 205 -18.14 -13.99 1.13
CA ASP A 205 -19.34 -14.31 0.34
C ASP A 205 -19.66 -13.22 -0.69
N ILE A 206 -19.56 -11.95 -0.31
CA ILE A 206 -19.76 -10.82 -1.24
C ILE A 206 -18.66 -10.83 -2.31
N LEU A 207 -17.41 -11.08 -1.92
CA LEU A 207 -16.27 -11.08 -2.83
C LEU A 207 -16.28 -12.25 -3.82
N GLN A 208 -17.04 -13.33 -3.57
CA GLN A 208 -17.22 -14.43 -4.54
C GLN A 208 -17.70 -13.94 -5.90
N LYS A 209 -18.40 -12.80 -5.93
CA LYS A 209 -18.87 -12.13 -7.15
C LYS A 209 -17.72 -11.65 -8.08
N LEU A 210 -16.47 -11.61 -7.61
CA LEU A 210 -15.30 -11.10 -8.34
C LEU A 210 -14.55 -12.15 -9.17
N ASP A 211 -14.96 -13.42 -9.14
CA ASP A 211 -14.32 -14.54 -9.86
C ASP A 211 -12.80 -14.68 -9.61
N LEU A 212 -12.38 -14.45 -8.36
CA LEU A 212 -11.04 -14.79 -7.88
C LEU A 212 -10.84 -16.31 -7.84
N ILE A 213 -9.58 -16.74 -7.73
CA ILE A 213 -9.26 -18.17 -7.60
C ILE A 213 -9.78 -18.71 -6.25
N GLU A 214 -10.38 -19.90 -6.26
CA GLU A 214 -11.24 -20.42 -5.19
C GLU A 214 -10.63 -20.35 -3.77
N PHE A 215 -9.36 -20.76 -3.60
CA PHE A 215 -8.69 -20.75 -2.30
C PHE A 215 -8.55 -19.34 -1.69
N THR A 216 -8.70 -18.28 -2.50
CA THR A 216 -8.68 -16.89 -2.03
C THR A 216 -9.86 -16.62 -1.10
N TYR A 217 -11.04 -17.13 -1.43
CA TYR A 217 -12.25 -16.93 -0.62
C TYR A 217 -12.15 -17.67 0.71
N GLY A 218 -11.62 -18.90 0.68
CA GLY A 218 -11.31 -19.65 1.90
C GLY A 218 -10.34 -18.89 2.80
N SER A 219 -9.34 -18.24 2.21
CA SER A 219 -8.38 -17.43 2.97
C SER A 219 -9.00 -16.16 3.56
N ILE A 220 -9.77 -15.41 2.76
CA ILE A 220 -10.50 -14.22 3.20
C ILE A 220 -11.56 -14.58 4.25
N SER A 221 -12.13 -15.78 4.21
CA SER A 221 -13.10 -16.20 5.21
C SER A 221 -12.49 -16.46 6.59
N ASN A 222 -11.18 -16.75 6.67
CA ASN A 222 -10.52 -17.27 7.88
C ASN A 222 -9.37 -16.40 8.40
N HIS A 223 -9.12 -15.25 7.77
CA HIS A 223 -7.97 -14.40 8.07
C HIS A 223 -8.07 -13.58 9.38
N MET A 224 -9.14 -13.71 10.17
CA MET A 224 -9.28 -12.89 11.38
C MET A 224 -8.38 -13.40 12.53
N PRO A 225 -7.69 -12.52 13.26
CA PRO A 225 -6.95 -12.90 14.47
C PRO A 225 -7.93 -13.18 15.62
N LEU A 226 -8.18 -14.46 15.88
CA LEU A 226 -9.07 -14.95 16.95
C LEU A 226 -8.29 -15.37 18.20
N GLY A 227 -8.85 -15.11 19.38
CA GLY A 227 -8.28 -15.52 20.68
C GLY A 227 -6.93 -14.86 21.02
N MET A 228 -6.54 -13.84 20.27
CA MET A 228 -5.30 -13.07 20.48
C MET A 228 -5.60 -11.93 21.45
N ILE A 229 -4.69 -11.71 22.41
CA ILE A 229 -4.81 -10.61 23.37
C ILE A 229 -4.68 -9.31 22.58
N GLU A 230 -5.79 -8.59 22.40
CA GLU A 230 -5.76 -7.19 22.01
C GLU A 230 -5.47 -6.35 23.26
N ASP A 231 -4.69 -5.28 23.11
CA ASP A 231 -4.31 -4.45 24.24
C ASP A 231 -5.55 -3.99 25.02
N SER A 232 -5.51 -4.31 26.31
CA SER A 232 -6.62 -4.22 27.27
C SER A 232 -7.10 -2.80 27.62
N THR A 233 -6.79 -1.80 26.79
CA THR A 233 -7.08 -0.38 27.07
C THR A 233 -8.42 0.11 26.53
N SER A 234 -9.13 -0.66 25.69
CA SER A 234 -10.48 -0.27 25.24
C SER A 234 -11.56 -1.17 25.82
N SER A 235 -12.08 -0.80 26.99
CA SER A 235 -13.37 -1.27 27.49
C SER A 235 -14.50 -0.55 26.72
N ASP A 236 -14.60 -0.79 25.41
CA ASP A 236 -15.75 -0.32 24.65
C ASP A 236 -16.92 -1.27 24.94
N LYS A 237 -18.03 -0.71 25.44
CA LYS A 237 -19.32 -1.41 25.57
C LYS A 237 -19.64 -2.07 24.23
N ALA A 238 -20.19 -3.29 24.27
CA ALA A 238 -20.58 -4.09 23.10
C ALA A 238 -21.12 -3.19 21.98
N ALA A 239 -20.28 -2.94 20.97
CA ALA A 239 -20.67 -2.15 19.83
C ALA A 239 -21.77 -2.89 19.08
N PRO A 240 -22.76 -2.19 18.50
CA PRO A 240 -23.66 -2.82 17.55
C PRO A 240 -22.83 -3.47 16.43
N GLY A 241 -23.22 -4.67 16.00
CA GLY A 241 -22.49 -5.43 14.98
C GLY A 241 -22.26 -4.62 13.71
N GLU A 242 -21.14 -4.87 13.02
CA GLU A 242 -20.77 -4.13 11.83
C GLU A 242 -21.77 -4.40 10.69
N ASN A 243 -22.29 -3.31 10.10
CA ASN A 243 -23.17 -3.43 8.95
C ASN A 243 -22.35 -3.47 7.65
N ILE A 244 -22.24 -4.66 7.07
CA ILE A 244 -21.52 -4.91 5.81
C ILE A 244 -22.43 -4.59 4.62
N ASP A 245 -21.92 -3.83 3.65
CA ASP A 245 -22.64 -3.44 2.44
C ASP A 245 -22.66 -4.60 1.43
N GLU A 246 -23.75 -5.37 1.45
CA GLU A 246 -23.98 -6.50 0.53
C GLU A 246 -24.17 -6.08 -0.93
N THR A 247 -24.55 -4.82 -1.14
CA THR A 247 -24.91 -4.25 -2.45
C THR A 247 -23.75 -3.55 -3.13
N PHE A 248 -22.61 -3.41 -2.44
CA PHE A 248 -21.46 -2.64 -2.91
C PHE A 248 -20.99 -3.05 -4.31
N LEU A 249 -21.03 -4.34 -4.63
CA LEU A 249 -20.55 -4.86 -5.91
C LEU A 249 -21.64 -4.97 -7.00
N ASP A 250 -22.92 -4.72 -6.69
CA ASP A 250 -24.02 -5.04 -7.59
C ASP A 250 -23.93 -4.29 -8.93
N ASP A 251 -23.48 -3.02 -8.93
CA ASP A 251 -23.26 -2.26 -10.16
C ASP A 251 -22.13 -2.82 -11.05
N ILE A 252 -21.17 -3.54 -10.46
CA ILE A 252 -19.96 -4.05 -11.13
C ILE A 252 -20.20 -5.43 -11.76
N ILE A 253 -21.28 -6.11 -11.36
CA ILE A 253 -21.61 -7.46 -11.78
C ILE A 253 -22.82 -7.37 -12.71
N SER A 254 -22.59 -7.11 -14.00
CA SER A 254 -23.67 -7.23 -14.98
C SER A 254 -23.87 -8.70 -15.35
N ASN A 255 -25.13 -9.09 -15.51
CA ASN A 255 -25.60 -10.44 -15.87
C ASN A 255 -25.39 -10.76 -17.36
N ASP A 256 -24.34 -10.22 -17.99
CA ASP A 256 -24.27 -10.14 -19.45
C ASP A 256 -23.79 -11.45 -20.11
N GLY A 257 -23.56 -12.51 -19.34
CA GLY A 257 -23.11 -13.81 -19.86
C GLY A 257 -21.71 -13.80 -20.50
N GLU A 258 -21.10 -12.62 -20.69
CA GLU A 258 -19.69 -12.46 -21.01
C GLU A 258 -18.86 -12.68 -19.76
N SER A 259 -18.53 -13.94 -19.53
CA SER A 259 -17.45 -14.29 -18.62
C SER A 259 -16.17 -13.59 -19.09
N ASP A 260 -15.64 -12.68 -18.26
CA ASP A 260 -14.30 -12.07 -18.38
C ASP A 260 -13.17 -13.13 -18.42
N SER A 261 -13.50 -14.42 -18.39
CA SER A 261 -12.59 -15.59 -18.45
C SER A 261 -11.82 -15.76 -19.75
N LYS A 262 -11.89 -14.81 -20.70
CA LYS A 262 -10.91 -14.73 -21.78
C LYS A 262 -9.86 -13.68 -21.48
N VAL A 263 -9.26 -13.76 -20.29
CA VAL A 263 -7.85 -13.39 -20.18
C VAL A 263 -7.14 -14.34 -21.14
N ASP A 264 -6.54 -13.80 -22.20
CA ASP A 264 -5.55 -14.50 -23.05
C ASP A 264 -4.39 -14.89 -22.13
N GLY A 265 -4.60 -15.95 -21.36
CA GLY A 265 -3.65 -16.48 -20.43
C GLY A 265 -2.58 -17.14 -21.26
N SER A 266 -1.41 -16.51 -21.32
CA SER A 266 -0.18 -17.27 -21.30
C SER A 266 -0.37 -18.39 -20.29
N ARG A 267 -0.36 -19.64 -20.78
CA ARG A 267 -0.52 -20.92 -20.07
C ARG A 267 0.50 -21.14 -18.94
N GLU A 268 1.18 -20.10 -18.49
CA GLU A 268 2.29 -20.17 -17.56
C GLU A 268 1.77 -19.93 -16.15
N ASP A 269 1.90 -20.98 -15.34
CA ASP A 269 1.66 -21.05 -13.90
C ASP A 269 0.19 -21.20 -13.48
N ALA A 270 -0.43 -22.34 -13.75
CA ALA A 270 -1.54 -22.79 -12.90
C ALA A 270 -0.95 -23.35 -11.60
N ILE A 271 -1.47 -22.94 -10.43
CA ILE A 271 -1.11 -23.61 -9.17
C ILE A 271 -1.65 -25.06 -9.28
N PRO A 272 -0.85 -26.09 -9.00
CA PRO A 272 -1.36 -27.46 -8.96
C PRO A 272 -2.44 -27.58 -7.89
N GLU A 273 -3.59 -28.19 -8.20
CA GLU A 273 -4.70 -28.41 -7.25
C GLU A 273 -4.22 -29.07 -5.94
N LYS A 274 -3.26 -30.00 -6.03
CA LYS A 274 -2.64 -30.67 -4.88
C LYS A 274 -1.90 -29.73 -3.92
N SER A 275 -1.61 -28.51 -4.34
CA SER A 275 -0.96 -27.48 -3.52
C SER A 275 -1.96 -26.47 -2.97
N TYR A 276 -3.25 -26.54 -3.32
CA TYR A 276 -4.24 -25.53 -2.92
C TYR A 276 -4.34 -25.37 -1.41
N ASP A 277 -4.38 -26.48 -0.66
CA ASP A 277 -4.46 -26.43 0.81
C ASP A 277 -3.28 -25.69 1.43
N ILE A 278 -2.06 -25.94 0.93
CA ILE A 278 -0.83 -25.27 1.41
C ILE A 278 -0.87 -23.78 1.05
N PHE A 279 -1.28 -23.46 -0.18
CA PHE A 279 -1.40 -22.06 -0.62
C PHE A 279 -2.48 -21.32 0.16
N GLN A 280 -3.62 -21.95 0.43
CA GLN A 280 -4.69 -21.40 1.23
C GLN A 280 -4.22 -21.15 2.66
N ALA A 281 -3.55 -22.10 3.29
CA ALA A 281 -3.03 -21.95 4.65
C ALA A 281 -2.03 -20.77 4.74
N LEU A 282 -1.04 -20.73 3.84
CA LEU A 282 -0.05 -19.65 3.81
C LEU A 282 -0.69 -18.29 3.48
N LEU A 283 -1.64 -18.25 2.55
CA LEU A 283 -2.37 -17.03 2.22
C LEU A 283 -3.20 -16.55 3.41
N THR A 284 -3.93 -17.45 4.08
CA THR A 284 -4.74 -17.15 5.27
C THR A 284 -3.86 -16.51 6.35
N ASP A 285 -2.70 -17.10 6.64
CA ASP A 285 -1.79 -16.60 7.67
C ASP A 285 -1.11 -15.28 7.27
N ALA A 286 -0.80 -15.07 5.99
CA ALA A 286 -0.33 -13.78 5.50
C ALA A 286 -1.38 -12.66 5.67
N LEU A 287 -2.65 -12.96 5.38
CA LEU A 287 -3.75 -12.02 5.59
C LEU A 287 -3.98 -11.74 7.09
N LYS A 288 -3.88 -12.78 7.93
CA LYS A 288 -4.03 -12.67 9.38
C LYS A 288 -2.93 -11.83 10.02
N LEU A 289 -1.67 -12.07 9.64
CA LEU A 289 -0.53 -11.25 10.06
C LEU A 289 -0.69 -9.79 9.60
N ALA A 290 -1.06 -9.57 8.34
CA ALA A 290 -1.29 -8.23 7.80
C ALA A 290 -2.37 -7.48 8.59
N ARG A 291 -3.50 -8.14 8.85
CA ARG A 291 -4.60 -7.57 9.64
C ARG A 291 -4.19 -7.29 11.08
N TYR A 292 -3.47 -8.22 11.71
CA TYR A 292 -2.99 -8.04 13.08
C TYR A 292 -2.06 -6.81 13.18
N ILE A 293 -1.09 -6.71 12.27
CA ILE A 293 -0.16 -5.57 12.21
C ILE A 293 -0.90 -4.27 11.96
N ALA A 294 -1.84 -4.24 11.01
CA ALA A 294 -2.61 -3.04 10.71
C ALA A 294 -3.45 -2.60 11.91
N ASN A 295 -4.13 -3.54 12.60
CA ASN A 295 -4.95 -3.25 13.77
C ASN A 295 -4.10 -2.67 14.92
N VAL A 296 -2.96 -3.29 15.25
CA VAL A 296 -2.07 -2.77 16.30
C VAL A 296 -1.50 -1.40 15.89
N SER A 297 -1.00 -1.27 14.65
CA SER A 297 -0.36 -0.03 14.19
C SER A 297 -1.30 1.18 14.13
N HIS A 298 -2.56 0.98 13.76
CA HIS A 298 -3.55 2.06 13.68
C HIS A 298 -4.13 2.45 15.03
N ASN A 299 -4.16 1.52 16.00
CA ASN A 299 -4.85 1.73 17.28
C ASN A 299 -3.89 1.87 18.48
N ALA A 300 -2.57 1.76 18.28
CA ALA A 300 -1.60 1.96 19.34
C ALA A 300 -1.62 3.39 19.88
N VAL A 301 -1.54 3.50 21.21
CA VAL A 301 -1.53 4.80 21.91
C VAL A 301 -0.19 5.52 21.70
N ASP A 302 0.91 4.77 21.70
CA ASP A 302 2.24 5.30 21.48
C ASP A 302 2.84 4.77 20.18
N LYS A 303 2.83 5.61 19.15
CA LYS A 303 3.37 5.29 17.82
C LYS A 303 4.88 4.98 17.85
N ASP A 304 5.60 5.41 18.87
CA ASP A 304 7.06 5.21 18.97
C ASP A 304 7.46 3.81 19.43
N TYR A 305 6.56 3.05 20.06
CA TYR A 305 6.83 1.71 20.60
C TYR A 305 6.09 0.56 19.91
N VAL A 306 5.17 0.88 18.99
CA VAL A 306 4.39 -0.11 18.20
C VAL A 306 5.25 -1.24 17.65
N MET A 307 6.46 -0.93 17.17
CA MET A 307 7.34 -1.95 16.60
C MET A 307 7.86 -2.94 17.63
N GLU A 308 8.20 -2.47 18.83
CA GLU A 308 8.65 -3.35 19.92
C GLU A 308 7.51 -4.27 20.37
N GLU A 309 6.31 -3.72 20.49
CA GLU A 309 5.09 -4.47 20.77
C GLU A 309 4.80 -5.51 19.68
N LEU A 310 4.87 -5.13 18.40
CA LEU A 310 4.67 -6.03 17.28
C LEU A 310 5.69 -7.18 17.28
N VAL A 311 6.97 -6.91 17.51
CA VAL A 311 8.01 -7.95 17.63
C VAL A 311 7.66 -8.93 18.75
N TYR A 312 7.32 -8.40 19.93
CA TYR A 312 7.02 -9.20 21.10
C TYR A 312 5.78 -10.07 20.90
N TYR A 313 4.66 -9.46 20.49
CA TYR A 313 3.39 -10.16 20.37
C TYR A 313 3.34 -11.10 19.17
N ILE A 314 3.96 -10.78 18.04
CA ILE A 314 4.05 -11.72 16.92
C ILE A 314 4.84 -12.96 17.36
N ALA A 315 6.01 -12.80 17.99
CA ALA A 315 6.81 -13.94 18.47
C ALA A 315 6.05 -14.79 19.51
N TYR A 316 5.35 -14.14 20.44
CA TYR A 316 4.51 -14.82 21.44
C TYR A 316 3.38 -15.63 20.78
N ASN A 317 2.66 -15.01 19.85
CA ASN A 317 1.53 -15.64 19.17
C ASN A 317 1.96 -16.75 18.21
N THR A 318 3.12 -16.61 17.57
CA THR A 318 3.76 -17.69 16.79
C THR A 318 4.09 -18.88 17.68
N SER A 319 4.63 -18.65 18.89
CA SER A 319 4.91 -19.72 19.86
C SER A 319 3.64 -20.44 20.31
N LYS A 320 2.50 -19.72 20.38
CA LYS A 320 1.16 -20.28 20.61
C LYS A 320 0.51 -20.92 19.38
N LYS A 321 1.21 -21.01 18.25
CA LYS A 321 0.72 -21.57 16.98
C LYS A 321 -0.44 -20.80 16.35
N TYR A 322 -0.58 -19.50 16.65
CA TYR A 322 -1.55 -18.65 15.95
C TYR A 322 -1.08 -18.14 14.59
N PHE A 323 0.23 -18.16 14.33
CA PHE A 323 0.84 -17.77 13.06
C PHE A 323 1.85 -18.84 12.61
N ASP A 324 1.90 -19.11 11.31
CA ASP A 324 2.89 -19.97 10.69
C ASP A 324 4.31 -19.38 10.85
N GLU A 325 5.21 -20.20 11.40
CA GLU A 325 6.61 -19.86 11.65
C GLU A 325 7.38 -19.50 10.37
N LEU A 326 6.99 -20.04 9.22
CA LEU A 326 7.59 -19.74 7.91
C LEU A 326 7.42 -18.28 7.53
N LEU A 327 6.29 -17.66 7.92
CA LEU A 327 6.00 -16.25 7.64
C LEU A 327 6.43 -15.36 8.80
N ALA A 328 6.12 -15.78 10.04
CA ALA A 328 6.32 -14.94 11.21
C ALA A 328 7.80 -14.79 11.61
N ASN A 329 8.62 -15.85 11.53
CA ASN A 329 10.02 -15.75 11.96
C ASN A 329 10.85 -14.79 11.09
N PRO A 330 10.76 -14.83 9.74
CA PRO A 330 11.43 -13.85 8.90
C PRO A 330 10.91 -12.43 9.14
N LEU A 331 9.60 -12.28 9.36
CA LEU A 331 8.99 -10.98 9.66
C LEU A 331 9.51 -10.39 10.98
N VAL A 332 9.59 -11.18 12.04
CA VAL A 332 10.17 -10.78 13.33
C VAL A 332 11.64 -10.38 13.16
N ALA A 333 12.41 -11.09 12.33
CA ALA A 333 13.79 -10.73 12.05
C ALA A 333 13.91 -9.37 11.34
N THR A 334 13.06 -9.13 10.33
CA THR A 334 12.99 -7.83 9.65
C THR A 334 12.58 -6.70 10.59
N PHE A 335 11.66 -6.94 11.53
CA PHE A 335 11.26 -5.93 12.51
C PHE A 335 12.38 -5.61 13.51
N LYS A 336 13.14 -6.61 13.96
CA LYS A 336 14.35 -6.39 14.78
C LYS A 336 15.40 -5.57 14.02
N GLU A 337 15.60 -5.83 12.73
CA GLU A 337 16.52 -5.03 11.91
C GLU A 337 16.04 -3.57 11.80
N PHE A 338 14.75 -3.36 11.59
CA PHE A 338 14.15 -2.02 11.61
C PHE A 338 14.34 -1.32 12.95
N GLU A 339 14.13 -2.02 14.07
CA GLU A 339 14.33 -1.48 15.43
C GLU A 339 15.78 -1.06 15.67
N VAL A 340 16.76 -1.89 15.26
CA VAL A 340 18.19 -1.55 15.31
C VAL A 340 18.48 -0.30 14.49
N ASN A 341 17.90 -0.17 13.29
CA ASN A 341 18.03 1.04 12.47
C ASN A 341 17.42 2.28 13.14
N VAL A 342 16.27 2.16 13.80
CA VAL A 342 15.65 3.26 14.56
C VAL A 342 16.52 3.68 15.74
N LYS A 343 17.04 2.72 16.53
CA LYS A 343 17.96 2.99 17.65
C LYS A 343 19.22 3.70 17.18
N ARG A 344 19.78 3.27 16.05
CA ARG A 344 20.93 3.94 15.41
C ARG A 344 20.60 5.39 15.03
N LEU A 345 19.44 5.65 14.43
CA LEU A 345 19.02 7.01 14.07
C LEU A 345 18.81 7.91 15.29
N ARG A 346 18.23 7.40 16.39
CA ARG A 346 18.08 8.15 17.65
C ARG A 346 19.44 8.56 18.22
N LYS A 347 20.39 7.63 18.28
CA LYS A 347 21.75 7.93 18.77
C LYS A 347 22.50 8.90 17.85
N ILE A 348 22.30 8.82 16.53
CA ILE A 348 22.82 9.84 15.60
C ILE A 348 22.28 11.23 15.98
N ALA A 349 20.97 11.35 16.21
CA ALA A 349 20.38 12.62 16.63
C ALA A 349 20.91 13.11 17.99
N GLU A 350 21.08 12.21 18.96
CA GLU A 350 21.72 12.54 20.25
C GLU A 350 23.14 13.10 20.08
N VAL A 351 23.93 12.50 19.19
CA VAL A 351 25.29 12.97 18.88
C VAL A 351 25.25 14.33 18.17
N GLU A 352 24.36 14.53 17.20
CA GLU A 352 24.20 15.84 16.53
C GLU A 352 23.79 16.94 17.53
N MET A 353 22.94 16.62 18.50
CA MET A 353 22.48 17.56 19.54
C MET A 353 23.59 17.98 20.52
N LYS A 354 24.71 17.24 20.59
CA LYS A 354 25.91 17.64 21.35
C LYS A 354 26.75 18.69 20.62
N CYS A 355 26.36 19.11 19.42
CA CYS A 355 27.06 20.18 18.71
C CYS A 355 27.07 21.46 19.54
N VAL A 356 28.24 22.05 19.74
CA VAL A 356 28.40 23.36 20.41
C VAL A 356 27.80 24.49 19.57
N TYR A 357 27.67 24.28 18.25
CA TYR A 357 27.10 25.23 17.30
C TYR A 357 25.96 24.60 16.48
N PRO A 358 24.80 24.27 17.07
CA PRO A 358 23.70 23.66 16.32
C PRO A 358 23.23 24.57 15.17
N PRO A 359 22.85 24.03 13.99
CA PRO A 359 22.81 22.61 13.59
C PRO A 359 24.04 22.19 12.78
N SER A 360 25.25 22.57 13.19
CA SER A 360 26.45 22.41 12.35
C SER A 360 26.96 20.96 12.28
N ALA A 361 26.76 20.14 13.31
CA ALA A 361 27.16 18.73 13.29
C ALA A 361 26.15 17.90 12.48
N TRP A 362 26.63 17.23 11.44
CA TRP A 362 25.82 16.44 10.52
C TRP A 362 26.42 15.04 10.41
N ALA A 363 25.62 14.02 10.68
CA ALA A 363 25.98 12.64 10.43
C ALA A 363 25.81 12.32 8.94
N TYR A 364 26.93 12.20 8.27
CA TYR A 364 27.01 11.85 6.86
C TYR A 364 27.00 10.33 6.66
N PRO A 365 26.05 9.79 5.88
CA PRO A 365 25.96 8.36 5.59
C PRO A 365 27.11 7.88 4.69
N LYS A 366 28.02 7.04 5.21
CA LYS A 366 28.88 6.20 4.36
C LYS A 366 28.47 4.73 4.42
N PRO A 367 28.73 3.93 3.36
CA PRO A 367 28.31 2.52 3.28
C PRO A 367 28.77 1.60 4.41
N LYS A 368 29.80 1.99 5.19
CA LYS A 368 30.39 1.16 6.26
C LYS A 368 30.41 1.81 7.64
N SER A 369 30.25 3.13 7.73
CA SER A 369 30.22 3.88 8.99
C SER A 369 29.50 5.20 8.77
N SER A 370 28.79 5.70 9.78
CA SER A 370 28.32 7.09 9.77
C SER A 370 29.47 7.97 10.25
N GLN A 371 29.79 9.06 9.53
CA GLN A 371 30.82 10.01 9.96
C GLN A 371 30.17 11.33 10.34
N VAL A 372 30.65 12.01 11.37
CA VAL A 372 30.14 13.34 11.74
C VAL A 372 31.03 14.41 11.12
N LEU A 373 30.42 15.36 10.39
CA LEU A 373 31.09 16.51 9.81
C LEU A 373 30.47 17.82 10.29
N CYS A 374 31.17 18.93 10.10
CA CYS A 374 30.66 20.26 10.35
C CYS A 374 30.19 20.94 9.05
N LYS A 375 28.87 20.95 8.80
CA LYS A 375 28.26 21.53 7.59
C LYS A 375 28.59 23.02 7.41
N ASN A 376 28.56 23.78 8.50
CA ASN A 376 28.76 25.24 8.48
C ASN A 376 30.24 25.65 8.53
N LYS A 377 31.17 24.68 8.54
CA LYS A 377 32.62 24.92 8.55
C LYS A 377 33.07 25.90 9.64
N VAL A 378 32.58 25.68 10.87
CA VAL A 378 32.88 26.51 12.05
C VAL A 378 34.28 26.19 12.56
N TRP A 379 35.32 26.67 11.86
CA TRP A 379 36.73 26.27 12.04
C TRP A 379 37.31 26.49 13.44
N ASP A 380 36.72 27.39 14.22
CA ASP A 380 37.06 27.68 15.61
C ASP A 380 36.39 26.73 16.63
N CYS A 381 35.60 25.77 16.15
CA CYS A 381 34.93 24.79 17.00
C CYS A 381 35.93 23.83 17.66
N PRO A 382 35.85 23.61 19.00
CA PRO A 382 36.77 22.73 19.71
C PRO A 382 36.67 21.25 19.30
N ASN A 383 35.56 20.86 18.68
CA ASN A 383 35.31 19.50 18.22
C ASN A 383 35.77 19.25 16.77
N ILE A 384 36.37 20.22 16.07
CA ILE A 384 36.93 19.98 14.74
C ILE A 384 38.23 19.17 14.81
N VAL A 385 38.36 18.18 13.93
CA VAL A 385 39.61 17.44 13.70
C VAL A 385 40.40 18.17 12.62
N MET A 386 41.38 18.97 13.05
CA MET A 386 42.22 19.75 12.14
C MET A 386 42.98 18.86 11.15
N GLY A 387 42.98 19.26 9.88
CA GLY A 387 43.69 18.56 8.78
C GLY A 387 42.97 17.33 8.23
N TRP A 388 41.75 17.05 8.69
CA TRP A 388 40.93 15.93 8.22
C TRP A 388 39.58 16.43 7.71
N ASP A 389 39.47 16.50 6.38
CA ASP A 389 38.21 16.86 5.72
C ASP A 389 37.53 15.62 5.13
N ILE A 390 36.21 15.59 5.25
CA ILE A 390 35.35 14.63 4.57
C ILE A 390 34.97 15.24 3.23
N HIS A 391 35.46 14.61 2.15
CA HIS A 391 35.12 14.99 0.79
C HIS A 391 33.79 14.35 0.37
N VAL A 392 32.78 15.18 0.15
CA VAL A 392 31.45 14.75 -0.33
C VAL A 392 31.45 14.87 -1.84
N ILE A 393 31.43 13.72 -2.54
CA ILE A 393 31.58 13.66 -4.01
C ILE A 393 30.22 13.79 -4.72
N THR A 394 29.15 13.41 -4.04
CA THR A 394 27.77 13.49 -4.52
C THR A 394 26.89 14.05 -3.43
N ALA A 395 26.01 14.99 -3.79
CA ALA A 395 25.05 15.53 -2.85
C ALA A 395 24.16 14.41 -2.29
N GLN A 396 24.14 14.27 -0.98
CA GLN A 396 23.43 13.20 -0.29
C GLN A 396 22.64 13.78 0.88
N GLU A 397 21.44 13.26 1.11
CA GLU A 397 20.65 13.62 2.28
C GLU A 397 21.33 13.11 3.54
N ALA A 398 21.41 13.97 4.55
CA ALA A 398 21.89 13.59 5.88
C ALA A 398 20.79 12.86 6.65
N PHE A 399 21.18 12.04 7.63
CA PHE A 399 20.22 11.33 8.47
C PHE A 399 19.28 12.31 9.18
N GLY A 400 17.96 12.12 9.05
CA GLY A 400 16.96 12.97 9.72
C GLY A 400 16.69 14.34 9.08
N TRP A 401 17.46 14.76 8.07
CA TRP A 401 17.31 16.05 7.38
C TRP A 401 16.61 15.89 6.02
N VAL A 402 15.31 15.60 6.07
CA VAL A 402 14.48 15.35 4.87
C VAL A 402 14.51 16.53 3.89
N GLY A 403 14.83 16.28 2.62
CA GLY A 403 14.86 17.31 1.57
C GLY A 403 16.05 18.26 1.65
N THR A 404 17.00 18.04 2.57
CA THR A 404 18.21 18.85 2.68
C THR A 404 19.44 18.00 2.39
N SER A 405 20.00 18.16 1.20
CA SER A 405 21.25 17.51 0.82
C SER A 405 22.46 18.33 1.24
N LEU A 406 23.53 17.65 1.61
CA LEU A 406 24.83 18.27 1.81
C LEU A 406 25.51 18.43 0.43
N PRO A 407 25.81 19.65 -0.03
CA PRO A 407 26.39 19.86 -1.36
C PRO A 407 27.80 19.27 -1.47
N VAL A 408 28.24 19.05 -2.71
CA VAL A 408 29.59 18.56 -3.02
C VAL A 408 30.62 19.59 -2.56
N ASP A 409 31.39 19.25 -1.53
CA ASP A 409 32.42 20.11 -0.93
C ASP A 409 33.31 19.31 0.03
N ASN A 410 34.32 19.96 0.58
CA ASN A 410 35.10 19.51 1.73
C ASN A 410 34.52 20.09 3.02
N TYR A 411 34.20 19.20 3.95
CA TYR A 411 33.69 19.57 5.27
C TYR A 411 34.63 19.07 6.36
N PRO A 412 34.93 19.88 7.39
CA PRO A 412 35.78 19.44 8.48
C PRO A 412 35.13 18.27 9.23
N LYS A 413 35.94 17.25 9.52
CA LYS A 413 35.55 16.11 10.36
C LYS A 413 35.32 16.59 11.80
N CYS A 414 34.31 16.04 12.45
CA CYS A 414 33.93 16.37 13.82
C CYS A 414 34.25 15.20 14.76
N ARG A 415 34.90 15.48 15.90
CA ARG A 415 35.24 14.50 16.96
C ARG A 415 34.03 13.82 17.58
N LEU A 416 32.84 14.41 17.45
CA LEU A 416 31.59 13.79 17.90
C LEU A 416 31.33 12.43 17.21
N GLU A 417 32.00 12.12 16.11
CA GLU A 417 31.96 10.79 15.51
C GLU A 417 32.45 9.66 16.43
N GLU A 418 33.36 9.94 17.37
CA GLU A 418 33.91 8.93 18.28
C GLU A 418 32.79 8.31 19.15
N GLU A 419 31.69 9.04 19.35
CA GLU A 419 30.51 8.53 20.05
C GLU A 419 29.58 7.65 19.21
N LEU A 420 29.82 7.55 17.90
CA LEU A 420 29.10 6.65 16.99
C LEU A 420 29.76 5.26 16.89
N ASP A 421 31.03 5.12 17.27
CA ASP A 421 31.78 3.88 17.16
C ASP A 421 31.26 2.76 18.10
N GLU A 422 30.54 3.12 19.17
CA GLU A 422 29.91 2.16 20.10
C GLU A 422 28.76 1.35 19.48
N ILE A 423 28.25 1.72 18.30
CA ILE A 423 27.05 1.14 17.66
C ILE A 423 27.40 0.21 16.49
N MET A 424 28.68 -0.07 16.21
CA MET A 424 29.09 -0.91 15.09
C MET A 424 28.73 -2.39 15.31
N VAL A 425 27.45 -2.74 15.20
CA VAL A 425 27.03 -4.09 14.84
C VAL A 425 27.06 -4.14 13.33
N GLU A 426 28.04 -4.87 12.78
CA GLU A 426 28.11 -5.14 11.34
C GLU A 426 26.75 -5.70 10.88
N PRO A 427 26.08 -5.10 9.89
CA PRO A 427 24.99 -5.80 9.23
C PRO A 427 25.60 -7.04 8.57
N GLU A 428 25.18 -8.23 9.00
CA GLU A 428 25.56 -9.48 8.35
C GLU A 428 25.23 -9.34 6.86
N LYS A 429 26.26 -9.36 6.02
CA LYS A 429 26.04 -9.37 4.57
C LYS A 429 25.15 -10.58 4.25
N PRO A 430 24.12 -10.41 3.41
CA PRO A 430 23.43 -11.56 2.88
C PRO A 430 24.48 -12.44 2.19
N LYS A 431 24.61 -13.68 2.66
CA LYS A 431 25.43 -14.69 2.00
C LYS A 431 24.87 -14.83 0.60
N LYS A 432 25.56 -14.29 -0.41
CA LYS A 432 25.29 -14.59 -1.82
C LYS A 432 25.32 -16.12 -1.95
N LYS A 433 24.16 -16.72 -2.21
CA LYS A 433 24.03 -18.12 -2.60
C LYS A 433 23.69 -18.17 -4.07
#